data_AF-A0A8B3CQZ3-F1
#
_entry.id   AF-A0A8B3CQZ3-F1
#
_cell.length_a   1.000
_cell.length_b   1.000
_cell.length_c   1.000
_cell.angle_alpha   90.00
_cell.angle_beta   90.00
_cell.angle_gamma   90.00
#
_symmetry.space_group_name_H-M   'P 1'
#
loop_
_entity.id
_entity.type
_entity.pdbx_description
1 polymer ?
#
loop_
_entity_poly.entity_id
_entity_poly.type
_entity_poly.pdbx_seq_one_letter_code
_entity_poly.pdbx_strand_id
1 'polypeptide(L)'
;MVTKNISVLIRASWETVRKYLSEPRNVPECASGLCESIELGSDEEWIIDASQGKVKTIFGENEYGILNHRFLPNERTGSQSDANFCKRKRL
;
A
#
# COMPACT_ATOMS: atom_id res chain seq x y z
N MET A 1 -0.55 -16.75 -12.70
CA MET A 1 -0.85 -15.58 -11.85
C MET A 1 -2.35 -15.53 -11.68
N VAL A 2 -2.87 -15.51 -10.45
CA VAL A 2 -4.32 -15.42 -10.20
C VAL A 2 -4.63 -13.96 -9.86
N THR A 3 -5.46 -13.33 -10.67
CA THR A 3 -5.93 -11.96 -10.41
C THR A 3 -7.28 -12.02 -9.72
N LYS A 4 -7.44 -11.26 -8.63
CA LYS A 4 -8.72 -11.11 -7.94
C LYS A 4 -9.11 -9.64 -7.94
N ASN A 5 -10.28 -9.33 -8.51
CA ASN A 5 -10.89 -8.01 -8.42
C ASN A 5 -11.92 -8.01 -7.28
N ILE A 6 -11.94 -6.93 -6.50
CA ILE A 6 -12.94 -6.69 -5.46
C ILE A 6 -13.53 -5.32 -5.74
N SER A 7 -14.87 -5.24 -5.76
CA SER A 7 -15.61 -4.00 -5.98
C SER A 7 -16.54 -3.76 -4.79
N VAL A 8 -16.68 -2.50 -4.38
CA VAL A 8 -17.54 -2.08 -3.26
C VAL A 8 -18.31 -0.83 -3.65
N LEU A 9 -19.50 -0.64 -3.07
CA LEU A 9 -20.32 0.55 -3.27
C LEU A 9 -20.19 1.48 -2.08
N ILE A 10 -19.79 2.73 -2.32
CA ILE A 10 -19.65 3.77 -1.29
C ILE A 10 -20.78 4.79 -1.49
N ARG A 11 -21.53 5.11 -0.43
CA ARG A 11 -22.63 6.10 -0.46
C ARG A 11 -22.09 7.53 -0.27
N ALA A 12 -21.26 8.00 -1.20
CA ALA A 12 -20.72 9.36 -1.24
C ALA A 12 -20.48 9.80 -2.69
N SER A 13 -20.31 11.10 -2.94
CA SER A 13 -19.98 11.57 -4.29
C SER A 13 -18.58 11.11 -4.71
N TRP A 14 -18.37 10.98 -6.02
CA TRP A 14 -17.09 10.56 -6.56
C TRP A 14 -15.96 11.52 -6.16
N GLU A 15 -16.20 12.82 -6.17
CA GLU A 15 -15.20 13.83 -5.80
C GLU A 15 -14.77 13.70 -4.34
N THR A 16 -15.72 13.44 -3.44
CA THR A 16 -15.44 13.23 -2.01
C THR A 16 -14.60 11.97 -1.80
N VAL A 17 -15.00 10.85 -2.42
CA VAL A 17 -14.27 9.58 -2.31
C VAL A 17 -12.87 9.72 -2.88
N ARG A 18 -12.74 10.30 -4.08
CA ARG A 18 -11.46 10.52 -4.74
C ARG A 18 -10.54 11.40 -3.90
N LYS A 19 -11.02 12.56 -3.42
CA LYS A 19 -10.23 13.48 -2.58
C LYS A 19 -9.75 12.82 -1.29
N TYR A 20 -10.59 12.00 -0.68
CA TYR A 20 -10.24 11.28 0.54
C TYR A 20 -9.20 10.18 0.26
N LEU A 21 -9.39 9.37 -0.78
CA LEU A 21 -8.46 8.30 -1.13
C LEU A 21 -7.14 8.80 -1.75
N SER A 22 -7.11 10.00 -2.33
CA SER A 22 -5.89 10.60 -2.89
C SER A 22 -4.91 11.07 -1.82
N GLU A 23 -5.33 11.22 -0.56
CA GLU A 23 -4.48 11.57 0.56
C GLU A 23 -3.91 10.29 1.20
N PRO A 24 -2.60 10.01 1.11
CA PRO A 24 -2.02 8.77 1.61
C PRO A 24 -2.21 8.57 3.12
N ARG A 25 -2.32 9.66 3.89
CA ARG A 25 -2.60 9.58 5.35
C ARG A 25 -3.90 8.88 5.70
N ASN A 26 -4.85 8.78 4.76
CA ASN A 26 -6.13 8.11 4.98
C ASN A 26 -6.08 6.60 4.71
N VAL A 27 -4.97 6.09 4.16
CA VAL A 27 -4.81 4.66 3.82
C VAL A 27 -4.94 3.73 5.05
N PRO A 28 -4.36 4.02 6.22
CA PRO A 28 -4.53 3.17 7.41
C PRO A 28 -5.99 3.02 7.85
N GLU A 29 -6.81 4.05 7.68
CA GLU A 29 -8.25 3.99 8.02
C GLU A 29 -9.01 3.07 7.04
N CYS A 30 -8.64 3.07 5.76
CA CYS A 30 -9.26 2.24 4.72
C CYS A 30 -8.75 0.79 4.70
N ALA A 31 -7.49 0.59 5.07
CA ALA A 31 -6.76 -0.66 4.90
C ALA A 31 -6.06 -1.07 6.21
N SER A 32 -6.73 -0.89 7.35
CA SER A 32 -6.21 -1.14 8.69
C SER A 32 -5.66 -2.56 8.90
N GLY A 33 -6.15 -3.54 8.15
CA GLY A 33 -5.62 -4.92 8.18
C GLY A 33 -4.31 -5.12 7.41
N LEU A 34 -3.86 -4.13 6.64
CA LEU A 34 -2.68 -4.19 5.77
C LEU A 34 -1.64 -3.10 6.11
N CYS A 35 -2.07 -2.02 6.75
CA CYS A 35 -1.28 -0.84 7.08
C CYS A 35 -1.64 -0.38 8.50
N GLU A 36 -0.68 -0.44 9.41
CA GLU A 36 -0.84 0.02 10.80
C GLU A 36 -0.60 1.52 10.90
N SER A 37 0.40 2.03 10.17
CA SER A 37 0.69 3.46 10.12
C SER A 37 1.32 3.85 8.79
N ILE A 38 1.23 5.14 8.47
CA ILE A 38 1.87 5.73 7.29
C ILE A 38 2.55 7.04 7.66
N GLU A 39 3.79 7.20 7.24
CA GLU A 39 4.59 8.39 7.48
C GLU A 39 5.19 8.91 6.16
N LEU A 40 5.36 10.22 6.07
CA LEU A 40 6.01 10.84 4.91
C LEU A 40 7.52 10.58 5.00
N GLY A 41 8.10 10.01 3.96
CA GLY A 41 9.53 9.79 3.79
C GLY A 41 10.23 10.98 3.11
N SER A 42 11.38 10.71 2.49
CA SER A 42 12.13 11.65 1.65
C SER A 42 11.54 11.72 0.24
N ASP A 43 11.61 12.88 -0.43
CA ASP A 43 11.36 13.04 -1.88
C ASP A 43 10.07 12.37 -2.39
N GLU A 44 8.94 12.65 -1.73
CA GLU A 44 7.59 12.15 -2.07
C GLU A 44 7.34 10.66 -1.80
N GLU A 45 8.30 9.98 -1.17
CA GLU A 45 8.11 8.62 -0.67
C GLU A 45 7.21 8.61 0.57
N TRP A 46 6.48 7.51 0.73
CA TRP A 46 5.73 7.19 1.93
C TRP A 46 6.25 5.90 2.52
N ILE A 47 6.39 5.85 3.84
CA ILE A 47 6.77 4.66 4.56
C ILE A 47 5.51 4.10 5.22
N ILE A 48 5.15 2.88 4.84
CA ILE A 48 4.03 2.14 5.42
C ILE A 48 4.59 1.14 6.41
N ASP A 49 4.02 1.13 7.63
CA ASP A 49 4.23 0.04 8.57
C ASP A 49 3.17 -1.03 8.33
N ALA A 50 3.60 -2.17 7.77
CA ALA A 50 2.75 -3.31 7.49
C ALA A 50 3.11 -4.46 8.43
N SER A 51 2.19 -5.41 8.60
CA SER A 51 2.42 -6.62 9.42
C SER A 51 3.67 -7.45 9.05
N GLN A 52 4.23 -7.23 7.85
CA GLN A 52 5.43 -7.90 7.35
C GLN A 52 6.71 -7.04 7.44
N GLY A 53 6.61 -5.82 7.98
CA GLY A 53 7.70 -4.86 8.11
C GLY A 53 7.44 -3.56 7.36
N LYS A 54 8.35 -2.60 7.54
CA LYS A 54 8.28 -1.30 6.87
C LYS A 54 8.58 -1.41 5.38
N VAL A 55 7.73 -0.77 4.57
CA VAL A 55 7.86 -0.71 3.11
C VAL A 55 7.77 0.72 2.63
N LYS A 56 8.62 1.06 1.66
CA LYS A 56 8.55 2.34 0.95
C LYS A 56 7.59 2.24 -0.22
N THR A 57 6.78 3.27 -0.44
CA THR A 57 5.84 3.34 -1.55
C THR A 57 5.73 4.75 -2.11
N ILE A 58 5.35 4.84 -3.38
CA ILE A 58 4.97 6.09 -4.02
C ILE A 58 3.50 5.97 -4.41
N PHE A 59 2.70 6.98 -4.04
CA PHE A 59 1.31 7.10 -4.47
C PHE A 59 1.24 8.00 -5.70
N GLY A 60 0.38 7.64 -6.64
CA GLY A 60 0.19 8.41 -7.85
C GLY A 60 -1.23 8.29 -8.38
N GLU A 61 -1.58 9.24 -9.21
CA GLU A 61 -2.86 9.28 -9.90
C GLU A 61 -2.62 9.48 -11.40
N ASN A 62 -3.43 8.80 -12.23
CA ASN A 62 -3.38 8.97 -13.68
C ASN A 62 -4.53 9.86 -14.21
N GLU A 63 -4.47 10.18 -15.49
CA GLU A 63 -5.47 11.00 -16.19
C GLU A 63 -6.90 10.42 -16.18
N TYR A 64 -7.03 9.12 -15.90
CA TYR A 64 -8.32 8.42 -15.80
C TYR A 64 -8.88 8.41 -14.37
N GLY A 65 -8.21 9.08 -13.41
CA GLY A 65 -8.63 9.13 -12.01
C GLY A 65 -8.35 7.85 -11.24
N ILE A 66 -7.48 6.98 -11.74
CA ILE A 66 -7.09 5.74 -11.05
C ILE A 66 -5.97 6.08 -10.08
N LEU A 67 -6.25 5.89 -8.80
CA LEU A 67 -5.27 5.95 -7.72
C LEU A 67 -4.49 4.64 -7.69
N ASN A 68 -3.16 4.73 -7.78
CA ASN A 68 -2.27 3.59 -7.74
C ASN A 68 -1.14 3.81 -6.73
N HIS A 69 -0.51 2.71 -6.32
CA HIS A 69 0.66 2.72 -5.47
C HIS A 69 1.73 1.78 -6.05
N ARG A 70 3.00 2.17 -5.89
CA ARG A 70 4.15 1.35 -6.29
C ARG A 70 5.06 1.17 -5.10
N PHE A 71 5.23 -0.08 -4.65
CA PHE A 71 6.25 -0.42 -3.68
C PHE A 71 7.65 -0.22 -4.27
N LEU A 72 8.50 0.46 -3.51
CA LEU A 72 9.91 0.58 -3.82
C LEU A 72 10.64 -0.62 -3.22
N PRO A 73 11.67 -1.14 -3.91
CA PRO A 73 12.53 -2.16 -3.31
C PRO A 73 13.17 -1.57 -2.05
N ASN A 74 13.06 -2.27 -0.93
CA ASN A 74 13.86 -1.93 0.24
C ASN A 74 15.34 -2.04 -0.19
N GLU A 75 16.14 -1.02 0.11
CA GLU A 75 17.59 -1.15 0.02
C GLU A 75 17.96 -2.33 0.92
N ARG A 76 18.47 -3.41 0.32
CA ARG A 76 19.05 -4.52 1.05
C ARG A 76 20.31 -3.99 1.76
N THR A 77 20.15 -3.39 2.94
CA THR A 77 21.25 -3.36 3.90
C THR A 77 21.49 -4.82 4.29
N GLY A 78 22.70 -5.30 4.01
CA GLY A 78 23.04 -6.71 4.10
C GLY A 78 22.69 -7.34 5.45
N SER A 79 22.43 -8.64 5.38
CA SER A 79 22.16 -9.59 6.49
C SER A 79 20.72 -9.67 7.00
N GLN A 80 19.80 -10.17 6.17
CA GLN A 80 18.82 -11.12 6.68
C GLN A 80 18.59 -12.21 5.63
N SER A 81 18.90 -13.44 6.05
CA SER A 81 18.93 -14.65 5.25
C SER A 81 17.57 -14.93 4.60
N ASP A 82 17.56 -14.83 3.28
CA ASP A 82 16.53 -15.31 2.37
C ASP A 82 16.36 -16.84 2.48
N ALA A 83 15.39 -17.30 3.28
CA ALA A 83 15.00 -18.72 3.24
C ALA A 83 13.54 -19.06 3.56
N ASN A 84 12.72 -18.17 4.15
CA ASN A 84 11.44 -18.62 4.72
C ASN A 84 10.16 -17.93 4.22
N PHE A 85 10.24 -17.01 3.26
CA PHE A 85 9.05 -16.25 2.85
C PHE A 85 8.08 -16.99 1.91
N CYS A 86 8.47 -18.13 1.31
CA CYS A 86 7.61 -18.83 0.32
C CYS A 86 7.18 -20.26 0.70
N LYS A 87 7.34 -20.72 1.95
CA LYS A 87 7.06 -22.14 2.31
C LYS A 87 6.12 -22.40 3.49
N ARG A 88 5.20 -21.51 3.84
CA ARG A 88 4.15 -21.85 4.83
C ARG A 88 2.74 -21.49 4.37
N LYS A 89 2.19 -22.35 3.50
CA LYS A 89 0.83 -22.91 3.62
C LYS A 89 0.64 -24.05 2.61
N ARG A 90 1.16 -25.22 2.99
CA ARG A 90 0.59 -26.53 2.65
C ARG A 90 0.55 -27.32 3.94
N LEU A 91 -0.65 -27.40 4.51
CA LEU A 91 -1.30 -28.50 5.21
C LEU A 91 -2.50 -27.90 5.96
#